data_AF-A0A4Q5UN29-F1
#
_entry.id   AF-A0A4Q5UN29-F1
#
_cell.length_a   1.000
_cell.length_b   1.000
_cell.length_c   1.000
_cell.angle_alpha   90.00
_cell.angle_beta   90.00
_cell.angle_gamma   90.00
#
_symmetry.space_group_name_H-M   'P 1'
#
loop_
_entity.id
_entity.type
_entity.pdbx_description
1 polymer ?
#
loop_
_entity_poly.entity_id
_entity_poly.type
_entity_poly.pdbx_seq_one_letter_code
_entity_poly.pdbx_strand_id
1 'polypeptide(L)'
;MSVRIIIAGGGTGGHIFPAIAIANAIKKISPEAVILFVGAKGKMEMEKIPQAGYEIKGLDIAGFNRSSLIKNIGLPFKLIKSFFQVSGIIKNFKPSAVIGVGGYSSFPVLRYAQSKGIPTFIHESNSFAGRSNILLGKKATKVFTATEGMEKFFPVDKILVTGNPVRQSILSTAVNRAEALKEFGLSTDKK
;
A
#
# COMPACT_ATOMS: atom_id res chain seq x y z
N MET A 1 23.48 -1.95 10.56
CA MET A 1 22.95 -1.21 9.38
C MET A 1 21.48 -0.96 9.63
N SER A 2 20.96 0.25 9.38
CA SER A 2 19.53 0.51 9.56
C SER A 2 18.70 -0.16 8.47
N VAL A 3 17.51 -0.66 8.85
CA VAL A 3 16.60 -1.33 7.92
C VAL A 3 16.03 -0.29 6.96
N ARG A 4 16.13 -0.54 5.64
CA ARG A 4 15.64 0.38 4.60
C ARG A 4 14.43 -0.24 3.91
N ILE A 5 13.27 0.40 4.00
CA ILE A 5 12.00 -0.15 3.50
C ILE A 5 11.41 0.79 2.46
N ILE A 6 11.03 0.22 1.31
CA ILE A 6 10.16 0.90 0.37
C ILE A 6 8.71 0.50 0.64
N ILE A 7 7.81 1.48 0.73
CA ILE A 7 6.36 1.24 0.78
C ILE A 7 5.73 1.79 -0.49
N ALA A 8 5.17 0.91 -1.31
CA ALA A 8 4.61 1.24 -2.62
C ALA A 8 3.10 1.06 -2.63
N GLY A 9 2.41 2.14 -2.95
CA GLY A 9 0.98 2.12 -3.20
C GLY A 9 0.35 3.49 -3.16
N GLY A 10 -0.97 3.54 -3.29
CA GLY A 10 -1.71 4.80 -3.28
C GLY A 10 -2.96 4.78 -4.16
N GLY A 11 -3.33 5.95 -4.68
CA GLY A 11 -4.50 6.17 -5.52
C GLY A 11 -5.78 6.51 -4.75
N THR A 12 -5.99 5.91 -3.58
CA THR A 12 -7.15 6.20 -2.70
C THR A 12 -6.72 6.19 -1.22
N GLY A 13 -7.54 6.80 -0.36
CA GLY A 13 -7.31 6.78 1.10
C GLY A 13 -7.19 5.36 1.68
N GLY A 14 -7.91 4.39 1.11
CA GLY A 14 -7.89 2.98 1.53
C GLY A 14 -6.55 2.26 1.32
N HIS A 15 -5.63 2.79 0.51
CA HIS A 15 -4.25 2.29 0.41
C HIS A 15 -3.27 3.24 1.14
N ILE A 16 -3.50 4.55 1.06
CA ILE A 16 -2.59 5.56 1.63
C ILE A 16 -2.51 5.43 3.15
N PHE A 17 -3.64 5.30 3.84
CA PHE A 17 -3.66 5.31 5.29
C PHE A 17 -3.14 4.03 5.93
N PRO A 18 -3.44 2.83 5.40
CA PRO A 18 -2.75 1.62 5.83
C PRO A 18 -1.24 1.70 5.61
N ALA A 19 -0.77 2.28 4.49
CA ALA A 19 0.66 2.44 4.24
C ALA A 19 1.37 3.32 5.28
N ILE A 20 0.74 4.44 5.66
CA ILE A 20 1.24 5.31 6.74
C ILE A 20 1.22 4.57 8.09
N ALA A 21 0.15 3.83 8.39
CA ALA A 21 0.04 3.06 9.63
C ALA A 21 1.13 1.99 9.73
N ILE A 22 1.42 1.28 8.64
CA ILE A 22 2.53 0.32 8.53
C ILE A 22 3.87 1.03 8.78
N ALA A 23 4.10 2.19 8.14
CA ALA A 23 5.33 2.96 8.32
C ALA A 23 5.55 3.39 9.77
N ASN A 24 4.49 3.91 10.41
CA ASN A 24 4.53 4.32 11.81
C ASN A 24 4.80 3.14 12.74
N ALA A 25 4.18 1.99 12.49
CA ALA A 25 4.43 0.77 13.27
C ALA A 25 5.89 0.31 13.14
N ILE A 26 6.46 0.36 11.92
CA ILE A 26 7.89 0.06 11.69
C ILE A 26 8.77 1.03 12.47
N LYS A 27 8.53 2.35 12.38
CA LYS A 27 9.33 3.36 13.10
C LYS A 27 9.23 3.22 14.62
N LYS A 28 8.08 2.76 15.14
CA LYS A 28 7.90 2.49 16.57
C LYS A 28 8.78 1.33 17.04
N ILE A 29 8.92 0.28 16.24
CA ILE A 29 9.75 -0.90 16.56
C ILE A 29 11.23 -0.63 16.29
N SER A 30 11.53 0.09 15.21
CA SER A 30 12.87 0.40 14.75
C SER A 30 12.97 1.90 14.41
N PRO A 31 13.28 2.75 15.41
CA PRO A 31 13.37 4.20 15.22
C PRO A 31 14.37 4.62 14.15
N GLU A 32 15.43 3.84 13.94
CA GLU A 32 16.46 4.08 12.93
C GLU A 32 16.06 3.64 11.51
N ALA A 33 14.91 2.98 11.34
CA ALA A 33 14.46 2.54 10.03
C ALA A 33 14.27 3.73 9.08
N VAL A 34 14.77 3.56 7.86
CA VAL A 34 14.63 4.54 6.77
C VAL A 34 13.52 4.06 5.87
N ILE A 35 12.47 4.87 5.72
CA ILE A 35 11.28 4.54 4.96
C ILE A 35 11.17 5.48 3.76
N LEU A 36 11.02 4.91 2.57
CA LEU A 36 10.74 5.64 1.36
C LEU A 36 9.42 5.17 0.75
N PHE A 37 8.52 6.11 0.49
CA PHE A 37 7.30 5.82 -0.25
C PHE A 37 7.50 5.93 -1.76
N VAL A 38 6.76 5.11 -2.50
CA VAL A 38 6.69 5.20 -3.97
C VAL A 38 5.24 5.23 -4.42
N GLY A 39 4.83 6.37 -4.99
CA GLY A 39 3.45 6.68 -5.40
C GLY A 39 3.32 6.97 -6.89
N ALA A 40 2.10 7.21 -7.36
CA ALA A 40 1.85 7.75 -8.70
C ALA A 40 1.87 9.28 -8.68
N LYS A 41 2.54 9.90 -9.66
CA LYS A 41 2.53 11.37 -9.79
C LYS A 41 1.11 11.91 -9.99
N GLY A 42 0.83 13.07 -9.40
CA GLY A 42 -0.46 13.75 -9.53
C GLY A 42 -1.61 13.06 -8.78
N LYS A 43 -1.30 12.25 -7.76
CA LYS A 43 -2.28 11.57 -6.91
C LYS A 43 -2.12 12.00 -5.45
N MET A 44 -3.17 11.73 -4.67
CA MET A 44 -3.30 12.17 -3.27
C MET A 44 -2.13 11.74 -2.38
N GLU A 45 -1.50 10.58 -2.66
CA GLU A 45 -0.33 10.13 -1.91
C GLU A 45 0.85 11.13 -1.97
N MET A 46 0.98 11.90 -3.05
CA MET A 46 2.05 12.89 -3.20
C MET A 46 1.92 14.07 -2.23
N GLU A 47 0.74 14.25 -1.63
CA GLU A 47 0.48 15.28 -0.61
C GLU A 47 0.39 14.66 0.79
N LYS A 48 -0.36 13.56 0.94
CA LYS A 48 -0.64 12.96 2.25
C LYS A 48 0.56 12.27 2.89
N ILE A 49 1.47 11.71 2.09
CA ILE A 49 2.68 11.06 2.61
C ILE A 49 3.68 12.09 3.17
N PRO A 50 4.01 13.19 2.47
CA PRO A 50 4.80 14.28 3.05
C PRO A 50 4.19 14.89 4.30
N GLN A 51 2.86 15.09 4.34
CA GLN A 51 2.15 15.57 5.53
C GLN A 51 2.30 14.63 6.74
N ALA A 52 2.52 13.33 6.50
CA ALA A 52 2.80 12.34 7.54
C ALA A 52 4.30 12.25 7.91
N GLY A 53 5.16 13.11 7.34
CA GLY A 53 6.58 13.19 7.67
C GLY A 53 7.48 12.21 6.90
N TYR A 54 7.00 11.64 5.79
CA TYR A 54 7.76 10.65 5.01
C TYR A 54 8.17 11.15 3.63
N GLU A 55 9.34 10.71 3.17
CA GLU A 55 9.78 10.95 1.79
C GLU A 55 8.96 10.11 0.82
N ILE A 56 8.61 10.68 -0.35
CA ILE A 56 7.95 9.97 -1.44
C ILE A 56 8.62 10.26 -2.80
N LYS A 57 8.81 9.22 -3.61
CA LYS A 57 9.11 9.36 -5.05
C LYS A 57 7.87 9.05 -5.89
N GLY A 58 7.60 9.88 -6.90
CA GLY A 58 6.49 9.69 -7.83
C GLY A 58 6.89 8.99 -9.12
N LEU A 59 6.15 7.95 -9.51
CA LEU A 59 6.25 7.29 -10.81
C LEU A 59 5.30 7.92 -11.83
N ASP A 60 5.73 7.95 -13.09
CA ASP A 60 4.87 8.31 -14.22
C ASP A 60 4.05 7.08 -14.64
N ILE A 61 3.02 6.78 -13.85
CA ILE A 61 2.14 5.63 -14.04
C ILE A 61 0.68 6.04 -13.91
N ALA A 62 -0.18 5.37 -14.66
CA ALA A 62 -1.63 5.55 -14.61
C ALA A 62 -2.33 4.20 -14.52
N GLY A 63 -3.56 4.21 -14.00
CA GLY A 63 -4.42 3.03 -13.95
C GLY A 63 -5.04 2.70 -15.30
N PHE A 64 -5.45 1.44 -15.44
CA PHE A 64 -6.28 1.00 -16.55
C PHE A 64 -7.64 1.70 -16.50
N ASN A 65 -7.96 2.46 -17.55
CA ASN A 65 -9.22 3.15 -17.68
C ASN A 65 -10.24 2.25 -18.38
N ARG A 66 -11.21 1.73 -17.63
CA ARG A 66 -12.24 0.82 -18.18
C ARG A 66 -13.24 1.53 -19.10
N SER A 67 -13.44 2.85 -18.93
CA SER A 67 -14.40 3.62 -19.72
C SER A 67 -13.82 4.20 -21.02
N SER A 68 -12.49 4.17 -21.20
CA SER A 68 -11.86 4.66 -22.42
C SER A 68 -10.61 3.86 -22.78
N LEU A 69 -10.76 3.00 -23.79
CA LEU A 69 -9.66 2.21 -24.36
C LEU A 69 -8.57 3.10 -24.99
N ILE A 70 -8.94 4.25 -25.56
CA ILE A 70 -7.99 5.20 -26.15
C ILE A 70 -7.04 5.75 -25.08
N LYS A 71 -7.55 6.04 -23.88
CA LYS A 71 -6.73 6.48 -22.73
C LYS A 71 -5.76 5.40 -22.24
N ASN A 72 -5.92 4.15 -22.68
CA ASN A 72 -5.05 3.02 -22.32
C ASN A 72 -3.88 2.81 -23.30
N ILE A 73 -3.89 3.41 -24.49
CA ILE A 73 -2.83 3.21 -25.50
C ILE A 73 -1.45 3.64 -24.97
N GLY A 74 -1.40 4.68 -24.14
CA GLY A 74 -0.17 5.13 -23.49
C GLY A 74 0.26 4.31 -22.26
N LEU A 75 -0.56 3.39 -21.75
CA LEU A 75 -0.27 2.65 -20.52
C LEU A 75 0.93 1.72 -20.63
N PRO A 76 1.13 0.94 -21.71
CA PRO A 76 2.33 0.12 -21.86
C PRO A 76 3.61 0.96 -21.79
N PHE A 77 3.65 2.10 -22.46
CA PHE A 77 4.79 3.01 -22.44
C PHE A 77 5.05 3.59 -21.03
N LYS A 78 3.99 4.05 -20.35
CA LYS A 78 4.09 4.52 -18.95
C LYS A 78 4.57 3.41 -18.01
N LEU A 79 4.10 2.19 -18.21
CA LEU A 79 4.51 1.04 -17.42
C LEU A 79 6.00 0.73 -17.64
N ILE A 80 6.48 0.68 -18.88
CA ILE A 80 7.90 0.48 -19.20
C ILE A 80 8.76 1.60 -18.58
N LYS A 81 8.36 2.86 -18.75
CA LYS A 81 9.02 4.02 -18.14
C LYS A 81 9.07 3.88 -16.62
N SER A 82 7.99 3.43 -15.99
CA SER A 82 7.94 3.24 -14.54
C SER A 82 8.96 2.19 -14.06
N PHE A 83 9.25 1.14 -14.84
CA PHE A 83 10.29 0.17 -14.49
C PHE A 83 11.70 0.79 -14.49
N PHE A 84 12.01 1.68 -15.43
CA PHE A 84 13.27 2.42 -15.42
C PHE A 84 13.39 3.35 -14.21
N GLN A 85 12.30 4.05 -13.86
CA GLN A 85 12.26 4.89 -12.66
C GLN A 85 12.46 4.06 -11.38
N VAL A 86 11.76 2.93 -11.27
CA VAL A 86 11.88 2.00 -10.14
C VAL A 86 13.29 1.44 -10.02
N SER A 87 13.92 1.09 -11.14
CA SER A 87 15.31 0.63 -11.17
C SER A 87 16.26 1.66 -10.52
N GLY A 88 16.14 2.94 -10.91
CA GLY A 88 16.93 4.02 -10.31
C GLY A 88 16.65 4.19 -8.82
N ILE A 89 15.37 4.17 -8.42
CA ILE A 89 14.98 4.26 -7.01
C ILE A 89 15.60 3.13 -6.19
N ILE A 90 15.45 1.88 -6.63
CA ILE A 90 15.96 0.70 -5.90
C ILE A 90 17.49 0.67 -5.88
N LYS A 91 18.17 1.07 -6.96
CA LYS A 91 19.65 1.15 -7.00
C LYS A 91 20.21 2.17 -6.02
N ASN A 92 19.56 3.33 -5.89
CA ASN A 92 19.99 4.40 -5.00
C ASN A 92 19.58 4.12 -3.54
N PHE A 93 18.36 3.62 -3.34
CA PHE A 93 17.81 3.38 -2.01
C PHE A 93 18.24 2.03 -1.41
N LYS A 94 18.65 1.03 -2.20
CA LYS A 94 19.11 -0.28 -1.72
C LYS A 94 18.23 -0.87 -0.59
N PRO A 95 16.92 -1.06 -0.82
CA PRO A 95 16.01 -1.53 0.22
C PRO A 95 16.35 -2.95 0.68
N SER A 96 16.16 -3.20 1.98
CA SER A 96 16.18 -4.54 2.58
C SER A 96 14.87 -5.28 2.33
N ALA A 97 13.75 -4.54 2.20
CA ALA A 97 12.44 -5.08 1.90
C ALA A 97 11.55 -4.05 1.18
N VAL A 98 10.53 -4.55 0.49
CA VAL A 98 9.54 -3.73 -0.21
C VAL A 98 8.13 -4.18 0.18
N ILE A 99 7.27 -3.24 0.57
CA ILE A 99 5.88 -3.50 0.96
C ILE A 99 4.95 -2.89 -0.09
N GLY A 100 4.01 -3.67 -0.59
CA GLY A 100 2.96 -3.23 -1.52
C GLY A 100 1.61 -3.21 -0.83
N VAL A 101 0.92 -2.07 -0.85
CA VAL A 101 -0.42 -1.93 -0.24
C VAL A 101 -1.55 -1.83 -1.28
N GLY A 102 -1.27 -2.20 -2.53
CA GLY A 102 -2.17 -1.95 -3.66
C GLY A 102 -2.00 -0.56 -4.30
N GLY A 103 -2.82 -0.24 -5.29
CA GLY A 103 -2.68 0.97 -6.10
C GLY A 103 -1.69 0.83 -7.27
N TYR A 104 -1.63 1.86 -8.13
CA TYR A 104 -0.95 1.76 -9.43
C TYR A 104 0.58 1.62 -9.32
N SER A 105 1.20 2.28 -8.34
CA SER A 105 2.66 2.21 -8.14
C SER A 105 3.13 0.86 -7.59
N SER A 106 2.25 0.11 -6.90
CA SER A 106 2.63 -1.14 -6.24
C SER A 106 3.13 -2.18 -7.24
N PHE A 107 2.50 -2.28 -8.41
CA PHE A 107 2.86 -3.28 -9.42
C PHE A 107 4.31 -3.19 -9.93
N PRO A 108 4.75 -2.09 -10.57
CA PRO A 108 6.11 -2.01 -11.09
C PRO A 108 7.17 -2.10 -10.00
N VAL A 109 6.89 -1.55 -8.80
CA VAL A 109 7.83 -1.57 -7.67
C VAL A 109 8.07 -2.98 -7.16
N LEU A 110 7.00 -3.71 -6.82
CA LEU A 110 7.13 -5.07 -6.30
C LEU A 110 7.64 -6.02 -7.38
N ARG A 111 7.16 -5.88 -8.62
CA ARG A 111 7.59 -6.77 -9.72
C ARG A 111 9.09 -6.65 -10.00
N TYR A 112 9.65 -5.43 -9.92
CA TYR A 112 11.08 -5.20 -10.05
C TYR A 112 11.86 -5.69 -8.83
N ALA A 113 11.37 -5.43 -7.61
CA ALA A 113 12.00 -5.93 -6.39
C ALA A 113 12.11 -7.47 -6.39
N GLN A 114 11.02 -8.16 -6.78
CA GLN A 114 10.98 -9.61 -6.95
C GLN A 114 11.97 -10.13 -8.00
N SER A 115 12.17 -9.41 -9.12
CA SER A 115 13.16 -9.83 -10.13
C SER A 115 14.61 -9.63 -9.67
N LYS A 116 14.82 -8.84 -8.62
CA LYS A 116 16.13 -8.65 -7.96
C LYS A 116 16.33 -9.51 -6.72
N GLY A 117 15.37 -10.39 -6.39
CA GLY A 117 15.44 -11.22 -5.19
C GLY A 117 15.27 -10.44 -3.88
N ILE A 118 14.79 -9.20 -3.93
CA ILE A 118 14.54 -8.40 -2.73
C ILE A 118 13.24 -8.90 -2.09
N PRO A 119 13.21 -9.19 -0.77
CA PRO A 119 12.00 -9.62 -0.08
C PRO A 119 10.84 -8.65 -0.31
N THR A 120 9.68 -9.20 -0.67
CA THR A 120 8.48 -8.40 -0.94
C THR A 120 7.31 -8.85 -0.08
N PHE A 121 6.56 -7.89 0.44
CA PHE A 121 5.40 -8.11 1.28
C PHE A 121 4.21 -7.41 0.66
N ILE A 122 3.02 -7.98 0.80
CA ILE A 122 1.78 -7.38 0.31
C ILE A 122 0.83 -7.20 1.47
N HIS A 123 0.12 -6.08 1.53
CA HIS A 123 -1.07 -5.91 2.35
C HIS A 123 -2.28 -5.77 1.43
N GLU A 124 -3.29 -6.60 1.63
CA GLU A 124 -4.56 -6.57 0.92
C GLU A 124 -5.69 -6.18 1.88
N SER A 125 -6.14 -4.94 1.74
CA SER A 125 -7.20 -4.35 2.58
C SER A 125 -8.60 -4.84 2.23
N ASN A 126 -8.80 -5.35 1.00
CA ASN A 126 -10.13 -5.67 0.46
C ASN A 126 -10.48 -7.14 0.65
N SER A 127 -11.78 -7.45 0.70
CA SER A 127 -12.31 -8.83 0.70
C SER A 127 -12.18 -9.54 -0.65
N PHE A 128 -11.93 -8.78 -1.72
CA PHE A 128 -11.59 -9.30 -3.05
C PHE A 128 -10.25 -8.74 -3.50
N ALA A 129 -9.28 -9.62 -3.75
CA ALA A 129 -7.92 -9.21 -4.03
C ALA A 129 -7.79 -8.42 -5.35
N GLY A 130 -6.98 -7.37 -5.33
CA GLY A 130 -6.63 -6.64 -6.54
C GLY A 130 -5.83 -7.51 -7.52
N ARG A 131 -6.08 -7.39 -8.82
CA ARG A 131 -5.37 -8.20 -9.85
C ARG A 131 -3.84 -8.12 -9.74
N SER A 132 -3.30 -6.93 -9.46
CA SER A 132 -1.86 -6.74 -9.25
C SER A 132 -1.36 -7.52 -8.03
N ASN A 133 -2.10 -7.47 -6.92
CA ASN A 133 -1.76 -8.21 -5.71
C ASN A 133 -1.81 -9.72 -5.98
N ILE A 134 -2.85 -10.24 -6.64
CA ILE A 134 -2.96 -11.66 -6.99
C ILE A 134 -1.72 -12.14 -7.77
N LEU A 135 -1.32 -11.37 -8.80
CA LEU A 135 -0.17 -11.71 -9.62
C LEU A 135 1.14 -11.68 -8.81
N LEU A 136 1.33 -10.64 -8.00
CA LEU A 136 2.54 -10.46 -7.21
C LEU A 136 2.62 -11.40 -6.01
N GLY A 137 1.49 -11.80 -5.42
CA GLY A 137 1.39 -12.64 -4.24
C GLY A 137 1.99 -14.03 -4.44
N LYS A 138 2.00 -14.53 -5.68
CA LYS A 138 2.69 -15.77 -6.04
C LYS A 138 4.17 -15.76 -5.67
N LYS A 139 4.83 -14.59 -5.77
CA LYS A 139 6.27 -14.40 -5.48
C LYS A 139 6.54 -13.56 -4.23
N ALA A 140 5.51 -13.12 -3.52
CA ALA A 140 5.67 -12.43 -2.25
C ALA A 140 6.29 -13.36 -1.20
N THR A 141 7.01 -12.78 -0.24
CA THR A 141 7.50 -13.45 0.97
C THR A 141 6.33 -13.76 1.91
N LYS A 142 5.47 -12.76 2.16
CA LYS A 142 4.19 -12.92 2.86
C LYS A 142 3.14 -11.97 2.31
N VAL A 143 1.88 -12.35 2.45
CA VAL A 143 0.70 -11.57 2.09
C VAL A 143 -0.15 -11.40 3.34
N PHE A 144 -0.23 -10.18 3.83
CA PHE A 144 -1.04 -9.78 4.96
C PHE A 144 -2.44 -9.44 4.48
N THR A 145 -3.47 -10.02 5.08
CA THR A 145 -4.86 -9.81 4.64
C THR A 145 -5.71 -9.22 5.76
N ALA A 146 -6.68 -8.39 5.36
CA ALA A 146 -7.64 -7.81 6.27
C ALA A 146 -8.67 -8.82 6.80
N THR A 147 -9.00 -9.82 6.00
CA THR A 147 -10.00 -10.85 6.32
C THR A 147 -9.49 -12.25 5.97
N GLU A 148 -10.19 -13.26 6.46
CA GLU A 148 -10.07 -14.65 6.03
C GLU A 148 -10.62 -14.87 4.60
N GLY A 149 -10.49 -16.09 4.05
CA GLY A 149 -11.04 -16.46 2.74
C GLY A 149 -10.23 -16.01 1.53
N MET A 150 -8.94 -15.71 1.75
CA MET A 150 -8.03 -15.16 0.74
C MET A 150 -7.16 -16.21 0.05
N GLU A 151 -7.25 -17.48 0.47
CA GLU A 151 -6.61 -18.65 -0.12
C GLU A 151 -7.03 -18.90 -1.57
N LYS A 152 -8.20 -18.40 -1.98
CA LYS A 152 -8.64 -18.39 -3.39
C LYS A 152 -7.83 -17.46 -4.28
N PHE A 153 -7.06 -16.53 -3.69
CA PHE A 153 -6.29 -15.51 -4.41
C PHE A 153 -4.77 -15.64 -4.24
N PHE A 154 -4.33 -16.15 -3.09
CA PHE A 154 -2.91 -16.22 -2.74
C PHE A 154 -2.54 -17.63 -2.23
N PRO A 155 -1.26 -18.04 -2.35
CA PRO A 155 -0.80 -19.30 -1.76
C PRO A 155 -1.01 -19.32 -0.24
N VAL A 156 -1.61 -20.40 0.28
CA VAL A 156 -2.02 -20.53 1.69
C VAL A 156 -0.85 -20.32 2.64
N ASP A 157 0.31 -20.89 2.32
CA ASP A 157 1.56 -20.79 3.09
C ASP A 157 2.09 -19.35 3.22
N LYS A 158 1.62 -18.43 2.37
CA LYS A 158 2.04 -17.03 2.34
C LYS A 158 1.07 -16.10 3.06
N ILE A 159 -0.16 -16.54 3.32
CA ILE A 159 -1.18 -15.70 3.94
C ILE A 159 -0.90 -15.54 5.43
N LEU A 160 -1.11 -14.34 5.94
CA LEU A 160 -1.26 -14.04 7.36
C LEU A 160 -2.40 -13.05 7.55
N VAL A 161 -3.44 -13.45 8.28
CA VAL A 161 -4.58 -12.56 8.56
C VAL A 161 -4.20 -11.61 9.70
N THR A 162 -4.13 -10.32 9.41
CA THR A 162 -3.72 -9.28 10.38
C THR A 162 -4.79 -8.24 10.64
N GLY A 163 -5.85 -8.20 9.82
CA GLY A 163 -6.76 -7.07 9.80
C GLY A 163 -6.21 -5.88 9.03
N ASN A 164 -6.95 -4.77 9.08
CA ASN A 164 -6.54 -3.51 8.47
C ASN A 164 -5.72 -2.66 9.45
N PRO A 165 -4.52 -2.19 9.07
CA PRO A 165 -3.77 -1.21 9.84
C PRO A 165 -4.56 0.08 9.99
N VAL A 166 -4.79 0.50 11.23
CA VAL A 166 -5.50 1.73 11.58
C VAL A 166 -4.55 2.74 12.21
N ARG A 167 -4.92 4.02 12.13
CA ARG A 167 -4.17 5.12 12.77
C ARG A 167 -4.31 5.03 14.29
N GLN A 168 -3.26 5.38 15.02
CA GLN A 168 -3.27 5.35 16.48
C GLN A 168 -4.38 6.24 17.08
N SER A 169 -4.71 7.36 16.43
CA SER A 169 -5.78 8.27 16.87
C SER A 169 -7.15 7.59 16.96
N ILE A 170 -7.42 6.59 16.10
CA ILE A 170 -8.67 5.82 16.12
C ILE A 170 -8.70 4.95 17.38
N LEU A 171 -7.58 4.35 17.76
CA LEU A 171 -7.47 3.50 18.95
C LEU A 171 -7.53 4.29 20.26
N SER A 172 -7.11 5.55 20.24
CA SER A 172 -7.16 6.45 21.40
C SER A 172 -8.45 7.27 21.48
N THR A 173 -9.42 7.05 20.59
CA THR A 173 -10.70 7.78 20.59
C THR A 173 -11.60 7.20 21.68
N ALA A 174 -11.99 8.04 22.65
CA ALA A 174 -12.88 7.68 23.76
C ALA A 174 -14.38 7.87 23.44
N VAL A 175 -14.72 8.22 22.20
CA VAL A 175 -16.11 8.50 21.79
C VAL A 175 -16.93 7.23 21.95
N ASN A 176 -17.86 7.26 22.90
CA ASN A 176 -18.76 6.14 23.13
C ASN A 176 -19.92 6.17 22.12
N ARG A 177 -20.59 5.02 21.93
CA ARG A 177 -21.71 4.88 20.98
C ARG A 177 -22.81 5.91 21.22
N ALA A 178 -23.13 6.21 22.47
CA ALA A 178 -24.22 7.13 22.82
C ALA A 178 -23.91 8.57 22.38
N GLU A 179 -22.67 9.03 22.61
CA GLU A 179 -22.19 10.34 22.15
C GLU A 179 -22.22 10.45 20.62
N ALA A 180 -21.73 9.42 19.92
CA ALA A 180 -21.78 9.40 18.46
C ALA A 180 -23.22 9.44 17.92
N LEU A 181 -24.12 8.65 18.51
CA LEU A 181 -25.53 8.65 18.10
C LEU A 181 -26.20 10.00 18.34
N LYS A 182 -25.91 10.65 19.49
CA LYS A 182 -26.42 11.99 19.79
C LYS A 182 -25.91 13.03 18.78
N GLU A 183 -24.62 13.01 18.46
CA GLU A 183 -23.99 13.93 17.49
C GLU A 183 -24.65 13.83 16.11
N PHE A 184 -24.93 12.60 15.65
CA PHE A 184 -25.56 12.36 14.35
C PHE A 184 -27.11 12.37 14.39
N GLY A 185 -27.73 12.69 15.53
CA GLY A 185 -29.19 12.72 15.68
C GLY A 185 -29.87 11.35 15.51
N LEU A 186 -29.16 10.26 15.82
CA LEU A 186 -29.62 8.89 15.67
C LEU A 186 -30.20 8.36 16.99
N SER A 187 -31.28 7.58 16.90
CA SER A 187 -31.88 6.92 18.08
C SER A 187 -30.97 5.82 18.62
N THR A 188 -30.90 5.73 19.95
CA THR A 188 -30.20 4.67 20.69
C THR A 188 -30.83 3.29 20.54
N ASP A 189 -32.08 3.23 20.06
CA ASP A 189 -32.96 2.07 20.16
C ASP A 189 -33.13 1.36 18.81
N LYS A 190 -32.59 1.94 17.74
CA LYS A 190 -32.59 1.36 16.39
C LYS A 190 -31.20 0.77 16.09
N LYS A 191 -31.20 -0.49 15.64
CA LYS A 191 -29.99 -1.23 15.24
C LYS A 191 -29.53 -0.82 13.85
#